data_AF-A0A6A4RLA8-F1
#
_entry.id   AF-A0A6A4RLA8-F1
#
_cell.length_a   1.000
_cell.length_b   1.000
_cell.length_c   1.000
_cell.angle_alpha   90.00
_cell.angle_beta   90.00
_cell.angle_gamma   90.00
#
_symmetry.space_group_name_H-M   'P 1'
#
loop_
_entity.id
_entity.type
_entity.pdbx_description
1 polymer ?
#
loop_
_entity_poly.entity_id
_entity_poly.type
_entity_poly.pdbx_seq_one_letter_code
_entity_poly.pdbx_strand_id
1 'polypeptide(L)'
;MTRRGFLALLALLPTSGAAASTLAVPQLSPPNAPLNVYHLGHSLVGADMPSMLAQLAGEGHRWNSQLGSGTSLKQHWEPAEPILDFDLVNTPPTYRNAREAIGAGTYDAVILTEMVELRDAIRYFGAAKYLRRWANLARDANAETRLYLYETWHPLDDPDGWLHRIDTDLDRLWLGKLAGSDSRRNPKHPLYLIPGGQVMAAVARAAEAGNIDGLTKRGQLFAKTPSGEQDMIHFNDLGAYVVALTHYAVLYHRSPVGLPHQLLRADGHTADALTPTAARQVQNIVWQVVTSLPRTGVTP
;
A
#
# COMPACT_ATOMS: atom_id res chain seq x y z
N MET A 1 14.82 25.14 35.43
CA MET A 1 14.00 23.92 35.48
C MET A 1 12.55 24.33 35.55
N THR A 2 11.73 24.00 34.55
CA THR A 2 10.44 23.28 34.68
C THR A 2 9.68 23.35 33.34
N ARG A 3 9.23 22.18 32.92
CA ARG A 3 8.64 21.83 31.63
C ARG A 3 7.32 22.59 31.39
N ARG A 4 7.16 23.20 30.22
CA ARG A 4 5.84 23.52 29.67
C ARG A 4 5.35 22.31 28.89
N GLY A 5 4.32 21.67 29.41
CA GLY A 5 3.64 20.53 28.79
C GLY A 5 2.89 20.97 27.55
N PHE A 6 3.10 20.24 26.46
CA PHE A 6 2.22 20.27 25.29
C PHE A 6 0.93 19.54 25.67
N LEU A 7 -0.15 20.30 25.85
CA LEU A 7 -1.50 19.78 25.97
C LEU A 7 -2.07 19.51 24.58
N ALA A 8 -2.59 18.28 24.45
CA ALA A 8 -3.36 17.67 23.39
C ALA A 8 -4.06 18.62 22.39
N LEU A 9 -3.78 18.40 21.10
CA LEU A 9 -4.72 18.71 20.03
C LEU A 9 -5.55 17.43 19.77
N LEU A 10 -6.78 17.40 20.27
CA LEU A 10 -7.81 16.51 19.73
C LEU A 10 -8.21 17.03 18.36
N ALA A 11 -7.71 16.42 17.29
CA ALA A 11 -8.29 16.58 15.97
C ALA A 11 -9.60 15.77 15.92
N LEU A 12 -10.72 16.48 15.78
CA LEU A 12 -12.03 15.91 15.49
C LEU A 12 -11.98 15.20 14.13
N LEU A 13 -12.00 13.86 14.15
CA LEU A 13 -12.29 13.07 12.96
C LEU A 13 -13.79 13.14 12.68
N PRO A 14 -14.23 13.25 11.41
CA PRO A 14 -15.64 13.13 11.08
C PRO A 14 -16.08 11.70 11.37
N THR A 15 -16.97 11.54 12.34
CA THR A 15 -17.75 10.31 12.55
C THR A 15 -18.81 10.21 11.46
N SER A 16 -18.39 9.98 10.22
CA SER A 16 -19.30 9.55 9.15
C SER A 16 -19.30 8.03 9.17
N GLY A 17 -20.24 7.48 9.93
CA GLY A 17 -20.62 6.08 9.80
C GLY A 17 -21.19 5.82 8.41
N ALA A 18 -20.41 5.14 7.59
CA ALA A 18 -20.92 4.28 6.54
C ALA A 18 -20.65 2.84 6.99
N ALA A 19 -21.65 1.97 6.88
CA ALA A 19 -21.55 0.59 7.31
C ALA A 19 -20.40 -0.10 6.55
N ALA A 20 -19.28 -0.31 7.25
CA ALA A 20 -18.16 -1.10 6.77
C ALA A 20 -18.68 -2.44 6.24
N SER A 21 -18.15 -2.90 5.10
CA SER A 21 -18.42 -4.25 4.63
C SER A 21 -18.12 -5.26 5.75
N THR A 22 -19.18 -5.90 6.21
CA THR A 22 -19.45 -6.52 7.52
C THR A 22 -18.73 -7.85 7.80
N LEU A 23 -17.61 -8.12 7.16
CA LEU A 23 -16.81 -9.31 7.47
C LEU A 23 -15.60 -8.93 8.30
N ALA A 24 -15.77 -9.09 9.62
CA ALA A 24 -14.66 -9.10 10.55
C ALA A 24 -13.56 -10.06 10.01
N VAL A 25 -12.33 -9.57 9.95
CA VAL A 25 -11.18 -10.40 9.61
C VAL A 25 -10.61 -11.01 10.89
N PRO A 26 -10.13 -12.26 10.87
CA PRO A 26 -9.41 -12.82 12.01
C PRO A 26 -8.22 -11.93 12.38
N GLN A 27 -7.93 -11.81 13.67
CA GLN A 27 -6.71 -11.12 14.10
C GLN A 27 -5.49 -12.01 13.77
N LEU A 28 -4.42 -11.41 13.25
CA LEU A 28 -3.15 -12.09 13.04
C LEU A 28 -2.18 -11.76 14.17
N SER A 29 -1.38 -12.75 14.56
CA SER A 29 -0.23 -12.51 15.45
C SER A 29 0.89 -11.78 14.71
N PRO A 30 1.60 -10.83 15.35
CA PRO A 30 2.80 -10.22 14.76
C PRO A 30 3.83 -11.29 14.36
N PRO A 31 4.51 -11.14 13.20
CA PRO A 31 5.60 -12.04 12.85
C PRO A 31 6.78 -11.86 13.81
N ASN A 32 7.43 -12.99 14.14
CA ASN A 32 8.61 -13.05 15.01
C ASN A 32 9.93 -13.20 14.22
N ALA A 33 9.86 -13.29 12.89
CA ALA A 33 10.99 -13.40 11.99
C ALA A 33 10.88 -12.40 10.82
N PRO A 34 11.99 -12.09 10.12
CA PRO A 34 11.93 -11.36 8.86
C PRO A 34 11.07 -12.09 7.82
N LEU A 35 10.40 -11.33 6.95
CA LEU A 35 9.46 -11.86 5.97
C LEU A 35 10.10 -11.97 4.59
N ASN A 36 9.71 -13.00 3.85
CA ASN A 36 9.84 -13.08 2.40
C ASN A 36 8.51 -12.68 1.75
N VAL A 37 8.47 -11.57 1.02
CA VAL A 37 7.22 -11.01 0.49
C VAL A 37 7.19 -10.95 -1.04
N TYR A 38 6.01 -11.07 -1.64
CA TYR A 38 5.83 -10.91 -3.08
C TYR A 38 4.87 -9.75 -3.37
N HIS A 39 5.31 -8.78 -4.18
CA HIS A 39 4.48 -7.68 -4.65
C HIS A 39 4.03 -7.91 -6.10
N LEU A 40 2.73 -8.03 -6.33
CA LEU A 40 2.14 -8.14 -7.67
C LEU A 40 1.27 -6.92 -7.96
N GLY A 41 1.55 -6.22 -9.06
CA GLY A 41 0.78 -5.04 -9.41
C GLY A 41 1.42 -4.17 -10.49
N HIS A 42 1.41 -2.87 -10.27
CA HIS A 42 1.74 -1.87 -11.30
C HIS A 42 2.63 -0.76 -10.76
N SER A 43 2.78 0.34 -11.51
CA SER A 43 3.65 1.48 -11.19
C SER A 43 3.44 2.12 -9.81
N LEU A 44 2.29 1.95 -9.16
CA LEU A 44 2.05 2.42 -7.78
C LEU A 44 2.57 1.48 -6.69
N VAL A 45 3.16 0.35 -7.06
CA VAL A 45 4.13 -0.35 -6.22
C VAL A 45 5.50 0.26 -6.44
N GLY A 46 5.90 0.43 -7.71
CA GLY A 46 7.20 0.99 -8.10
C GLY A 46 8.40 0.17 -7.59
N ALA A 47 9.61 0.61 -7.94
CA ALA A 47 10.85 -0.02 -7.45
C ALA A 47 11.25 0.52 -6.06
N ASP A 48 11.01 1.81 -5.81
CA ASP A 48 11.53 2.50 -4.63
C ASP A 48 10.82 2.07 -3.34
N MET A 49 9.50 1.91 -3.36
CA MET A 49 8.75 1.55 -2.15
C MET A 49 9.15 0.17 -1.58
N PRO A 50 9.22 -0.93 -2.35
CA PRO A 50 9.68 -2.21 -1.81
C PRO A 50 11.14 -2.17 -1.31
N SER A 51 12.01 -1.37 -1.97
CA SER A 51 13.38 -1.13 -1.51
C SER A 51 13.43 -0.39 -0.17
N MET A 52 12.60 0.65 0.00
CA MET A 52 12.45 1.38 1.25
C MET A 52 11.86 0.50 2.35
N LEU A 53 10.87 -0.34 2.04
CA LEU A 53 10.31 -1.32 2.97
C LEU A 53 11.39 -2.28 3.50
N ALA A 54 12.27 -2.78 2.63
CA ALA A 54 13.36 -3.66 3.04
C ALA A 54 14.32 -2.98 4.04
N GLN A 55 14.65 -1.70 3.82
CA GLN A 55 15.47 -0.91 4.74
C GLN A 55 14.78 -0.70 6.10
N LEU A 56 13.47 -0.45 6.10
CA LEU A 56 12.67 -0.26 7.32
C LEU A 56 12.48 -1.56 8.11
N ALA A 57 12.31 -2.68 7.39
CA ALA A 57 12.15 -4.01 7.98
C ALA A 57 13.44 -4.56 8.58
N GLY A 58 14.59 -4.18 8.02
CA GLY A 58 15.90 -4.59 8.49
C GLY A 58 16.37 -5.93 7.93
N GLU A 59 17.43 -6.47 8.55
CA GLU A 59 18.11 -7.67 8.08
C GLU A 59 17.18 -8.88 7.94
N GLY A 60 17.34 -9.60 6.82
CA GLY A 60 16.59 -10.83 6.52
C GLY A 60 15.27 -10.60 5.81
N HIS A 61 14.73 -9.37 5.75
CA HIS A 61 13.59 -9.09 4.88
C HIS A 61 14.00 -9.29 3.42
N ARG A 62 13.18 -10.06 2.68
CA ARG A 62 13.37 -10.28 1.25
C ARG A 62 12.09 -9.99 0.53
N TRP A 63 12.21 -9.54 -0.71
CA TRP A 63 11.06 -9.31 -1.55
C TRP A 63 11.36 -9.66 -3.00
N ASN A 64 10.30 -10.03 -3.70
CA ASN A 64 10.28 -10.11 -5.15
C ASN A 64 9.04 -9.41 -5.70
N SER A 65 9.07 -9.09 -6.98
CA SER A 65 7.90 -8.47 -7.64
C SER A 65 7.76 -8.88 -9.09
N GLN A 66 6.55 -8.64 -9.62
CA GLN A 66 6.32 -8.49 -11.05
C GLN A 66 5.37 -7.31 -11.26
N LEU A 67 5.81 -6.33 -12.03
CA LEU A 67 5.13 -5.05 -12.20
C LEU A 67 4.88 -4.73 -13.68
N GLY A 68 4.10 -3.69 -13.96
CA GLY A 68 4.07 -3.01 -15.25
C GLY A 68 3.27 -1.72 -15.19
N SER A 69 3.31 -0.93 -16.25
CA SER A 69 2.62 0.37 -16.31
C SER A 69 1.12 0.17 -16.48
N GLY A 70 0.34 0.59 -15.46
CA GLY A 70 -1.12 0.46 -15.47
C GLY A 70 -1.66 -0.98 -15.53
N THR A 71 -0.82 -1.98 -15.25
CA THR A 71 -1.14 -3.40 -15.46
C THR A 71 -2.21 -3.92 -14.52
N SER A 72 -3.20 -4.62 -15.07
CA SER A 72 -4.24 -5.31 -14.32
C SER A 72 -3.81 -6.69 -13.82
N LEU A 73 -4.48 -7.18 -12.76
CA LEU A 73 -4.27 -8.56 -12.28
C LEU A 73 -4.60 -9.62 -13.35
N LYS A 74 -5.48 -9.28 -14.30
CA LYS A 74 -5.78 -10.12 -15.48
C LYS A 74 -4.56 -10.25 -16.39
N GLN A 75 -3.90 -9.14 -16.72
CA GLN A 75 -2.74 -9.16 -17.62
C GLN A 75 -1.58 -9.95 -17.03
N HIS A 76 -1.35 -9.87 -15.72
CA HIS A 76 -0.37 -10.75 -15.07
C HIS A 76 -0.71 -12.24 -15.18
N TRP A 77 -2.01 -12.58 -15.26
CA TRP A 77 -2.47 -13.97 -15.24
C TRP A 77 -2.50 -14.60 -16.63
N GLU A 78 -3.00 -13.89 -17.64
CA GLU A 78 -3.25 -14.44 -18.97
C GLU A 78 -1.99 -14.32 -19.86
N PRO A 79 -1.39 -15.43 -20.34
CA PRO A 79 -0.12 -15.38 -21.08
C PRO A 79 -0.16 -14.58 -22.39
N ALA A 80 -1.35 -14.41 -22.96
CA ALA A 80 -1.56 -13.67 -24.21
C ALA A 80 -1.74 -12.16 -24.01
N GLU A 81 -1.88 -11.70 -22.77
CA GLU A 81 -2.06 -10.28 -22.46
C GLU A 81 -0.68 -9.65 -22.18
N PRO A 82 -0.24 -8.67 -23.00
CA PRO A 82 1.06 -8.03 -22.76
C PRO A 82 1.02 -7.18 -21.49
N ILE A 83 2.17 -7.13 -20.82
CA ILE A 83 2.43 -6.21 -19.70
C ILE A 83 3.26 -5.05 -20.23
N LEU A 84 2.71 -3.84 -20.13
CA LEU A 84 3.40 -2.63 -20.58
C LEU A 84 4.64 -2.35 -19.71
N ASP A 85 5.74 -1.96 -20.35
CA ASP A 85 7.04 -1.67 -19.74
C ASP A 85 7.64 -2.83 -18.93
N PHE A 86 7.29 -4.08 -19.26
CA PHE A 86 7.72 -5.26 -18.50
C PHE A 86 9.24 -5.30 -18.30
N ASP A 87 10.04 -5.24 -19.37
CA ASP A 87 11.50 -5.35 -19.29
C ASP A 87 12.15 -4.17 -18.56
N LEU A 88 11.48 -3.01 -18.50
CA LEU A 88 11.98 -1.82 -17.82
C LEU A 88 11.89 -1.96 -16.29
N VAL A 89 10.81 -2.57 -15.79
CA VAL A 89 10.51 -2.61 -14.34
C VAL A 89 10.71 -3.98 -13.70
N ASN A 90 11.01 -5.02 -14.49
CA ASN A 90 11.16 -6.39 -14.03
C ASN A 90 12.58 -6.94 -14.24
N THR A 91 13.55 -6.32 -13.57
CA THR A 91 14.96 -6.73 -13.64
C THR A 91 15.34 -7.71 -12.50
N PRO A 92 16.06 -8.80 -12.79
CA PRO A 92 16.65 -9.64 -11.73
C PRO A 92 17.64 -8.86 -10.86
N PRO A 93 17.82 -9.21 -9.56
CA PRO A 93 17.25 -10.37 -8.88
C PRO A 93 15.88 -10.10 -8.22
N THR A 94 15.37 -8.87 -8.24
CA THR A 94 14.10 -8.51 -7.59
C THR A 94 12.90 -9.04 -8.37
N TYR A 95 12.99 -9.12 -9.69
CA TYR A 95 11.98 -9.78 -10.52
C TYR A 95 11.99 -11.31 -10.40
N ARG A 96 10.79 -11.87 -10.22
CA ARG A 96 10.49 -13.30 -10.46
C ARG A 96 9.11 -13.41 -11.10
N ASN A 97 8.92 -14.36 -12.03
CA ASN A 97 7.62 -14.61 -12.65
C ASN A 97 6.54 -14.86 -11.59
N ALA A 98 5.42 -14.12 -11.66
CA ALA A 98 4.41 -14.12 -10.61
C ALA A 98 3.75 -15.48 -10.36
N ARG A 99 3.41 -16.21 -11.43
CA ARG A 99 2.73 -17.51 -11.28
C ARG A 99 3.65 -18.55 -10.68
N GLU A 100 4.89 -18.62 -11.16
CA GLU A 100 5.89 -19.55 -10.64
C GLU A 100 6.30 -19.19 -9.21
N ALA A 101 6.55 -17.91 -8.93
CA ALA A 101 6.99 -17.44 -7.62
C ALA A 101 5.91 -17.67 -6.56
N ILE A 102 4.69 -17.19 -6.79
CA ILE A 102 3.59 -17.35 -5.83
C ILE A 102 3.23 -18.83 -5.68
N GLY A 103 3.18 -19.58 -6.79
CA GLY A 103 2.87 -21.01 -6.80
C GLY A 103 3.92 -21.90 -6.14
N ALA A 104 5.15 -21.38 -5.90
CA ALA A 104 6.17 -22.12 -5.16
C ALA A 104 5.91 -22.16 -3.65
N GLY A 105 5.02 -21.33 -3.11
CA GLY A 105 4.63 -21.37 -1.68
C GLY A 105 5.71 -20.87 -0.71
N THR A 106 6.76 -20.22 -1.20
CA THR A 106 7.93 -19.80 -0.40
C THR A 106 7.83 -18.41 0.22
N TYR A 107 6.69 -17.72 0.07
CA TYR A 107 6.49 -16.36 0.58
C TYR A 107 5.61 -16.37 1.82
N ASP A 108 6.03 -15.64 2.85
CA ASP A 108 5.25 -15.42 4.07
C ASP A 108 4.06 -14.49 3.81
N ALA A 109 4.19 -13.59 2.84
CA ALA A 109 3.13 -12.69 2.43
C ALA A 109 3.09 -12.46 0.90
N VAL A 110 1.89 -12.42 0.34
CA VAL A 110 1.63 -12.01 -1.05
C VAL A 110 0.72 -10.78 -1.05
N ILE A 111 1.18 -9.72 -1.71
CA ILE A 111 0.55 -8.41 -1.76
C ILE A 111 0.08 -8.17 -3.20
N LEU A 112 -1.22 -7.93 -3.35
CA LEU A 112 -1.90 -7.77 -4.64
C LEU A 112 -2.47 -6.35 -4.72
N THR A 113 -2.21 -5.63 -5.82
CA THR A 113 -2.96 -4.42 -6.18
C THR A 113 -3.54 -4.55 -7.58
N GLU A 114 -4.73 -3.99 -7.78
CA GLU A 114 -5.39 -3.92 -9.08
C GLU A 114 -5.09 -2.58 -9.76
N MET A 115 -5.14 -2.54 -11.09
CA MET A 115 -4.90 -1.34 -11.90
C MET A 115 -5.73 -0.12 -11.46
N VAL A 116 -5.18 1.07 -11.75
CA VAL A 116 -5.85 2.35 -11.54
C VAL A 116 -7.02 2.52 -12.52
N GLU A 117 -8.04 3.25 -12.08
CA GLU A 117 -9.45 3.15 -12.47
C GLU A 117 -10.11 1.81 -12.12
N LEU A 118 -10.21 1.57 -10.81
CA LEU A 118 -10.86 0.39 -10.23
C LEU A 118 -12.30 0.16 -10.72
N ARG A 119 -13.05 1.23 -11.07
CA ARG A 119 -14.40 1.12 -11.67
C ARG A 119 -14.35 0.33 -12.98
N ASP A 120 -13.38 0.63 -13.84
CA ASP A 120 -13.18 -0.05 -15.11
C ASP A 120 -12.56 -1.43 -14.93
N ALA A 121 -11.61 -1.58 -14.00
CA ALA A 121 -11.04 -2.88 -13.64
C ALA A 121 -12.13 -3.89 -13.25
N ILE A 122 -13.07 -3.47 -12.41
CA ILE A 122 -14.22 -4.29 -12.00
C ILE A 122 -15.16 -4.56 -13.18
N ARG A 123 -15.45 -3.55 -14.01
CA ARG A 123 -16.47 -3.65 -15.07
C ARG A 123 -16.01 -4.45 -16.29
N TYR A 124 -14.76 -4.28 -16.70
CA TYR A 124 -14.27 -4.76 -18.00
C TYR A 124 -13.12 -5.77 -17.90
N PHE A 125 -12.33 -5.75 -16.83
CA PHE A 125 -11.14 -6.59 -16.69
C PHE A 125 -11.34 -7.78 -15.75
N GLY A 126 -12.54 -7.92 -15.16
CA GLY A 126 -12.86 -9.04 -14.28
C GLY A 126 -12.02 -9.03 -13.00
N ALA A 127 -11.65 -7.87 -12.48
CA ALA A 127 -10.74 -7.69 -11.35
C ALA A 127 -11.00 -8.66 -10.18
N ALA A 128 -12.26 -8.76 -9.71
CA ALA A 128 -12.64 -9.67 -8.62
C ALA A 128 -12.39 -11.16 -8.92
N LYS A 129 -12.50 -11.57 -10.20
CA LYS A 129 -12.20 -12.94 -10.64
C LYS A 129 -10.68 -13.20 -10.57
N TYR A 130 -9.87 -12.27 -11.07
CA TYR A 130 -8.42 -12.43 -11.14
C TYR A 130 -7.74 -12.26 -9.79
N LEU A 131 -8.20 -11.33 -8.95
CA LEU A 131 -7.80 -11.26 -7.55
C LEU A 131 -8.00 -12.61 -6.86
N ARG A 132 -9.17 -13.24 -7.01
CA ARG A 132 -9.42 -14.56 -6.42
C ARG A 132 -8.53 -15.65 -7.00
N ARG A 133 -8.19 -15.61 -8.30
CA ARG A 133 -7.26 -16.58 -8.91
C ARG A 133 -5.87 -16.49 -8.28
N TRP A 134 -5.34 -15.27 -8.14
CA TRP A 134 -4.06 -15.03 -7.47
C TRP A 134 -4.08 -15.40 -5.99
N ALA A 135 -5.12 -14.99 -5.27
CA ALA A 135 -5.29 -15.34 -3.87
C ALA A 135 -5.37 -16.86 -3.67
N ASN A 136 -6.16 -17.58 -4.49
CA ASN A 136 -6.23 -19.04 -4.43
C ASN A 136 -4.91 -19.70 -4.76
N LEU A 137 -4.17 -19.24 -5.78
CA LEU A 137 -2.85 -19.78 -6.10
C LEU A 137 -1.91 -19.74 -4.87
N ALA A 138 -1.91 -18.62 -4.14
CA ALA A 138 -1.11 -18.48 -2.93
C ALA A 138 -1.59 -19.41 -1.80
N ARG A 139 -2.92 -19.49 -1.55
CA ARG A 139 -3.49 -20.39 -0.52
C ARG A 139 -3.21 -21.86 -0.81
N ASP A 140 -3.36 -22.26 -2.07
CA ASP A 140 -3.16 -23.65 -2.51
C ASP A 140 -1.68 -24.05 -2.42
N ALA A 141 -0.76 -23.10 -2.65
CA ALA A 141 0.67 -23.32 -2.54
C ALA A 141 1.15 -23.38 -1.07
N ASN A 142 0.61 -22.54 -0.19
CA ASN A 142 0.92 -22.53 1.23
C ASN A 142 -0.23 -21.89 2.06
N ALA A 143 -0.86 -22.69 2.92
CA ALA A 143 -1.98 -22.25 3.76
C ALA A 143 -1.59 -21.19 4.81
N GLU A 144 -0.30 -21.06 5.14
CA GLU A 144 0.20 -20.09 6.11
C GLU A 144 0.53 -18.71 5.48
N THR A 145 0.59 -18.62 4.14
CA THR A 145 0.90 -17.36 3.44
C THR A 145 -0.17 -16.32 3.74
N ARG A 146 0.23 -15.15 4.25
CA ARG A 146 -0.67 -14.02 4.49
C ARG A 146 -0.97 -13.30 3.18
N LEU A 147 -2.24 -12.95 2.96
CA LEU A 147 -2.68 -12.30 1.73
C LEU A 147 -3.10 -10.88 2.01
N TYR A 148 -2.58 -9.94 1.22
CA TYR A 148 -2.87 -8.53 1.34
C TYR A 148 -3.38 -7.95 0.03
N LEU A 149 -4.41 -7.13 0.14
CA LEU A 149 -4.86 -6.21 -0.89
C LEU A 149 -4.27 -4.83 -0.58
N TYR A 150 -3.41 -4.34 -1.45
CA TYR A 150 -2.85 -3.00 -1.36
C TYR A 150 -3.79 -2.01 -2.06
N GLU A 151 -4.43 -1.15 -1.26
CA GLU A 151 -5.31 -0.10 -1.75
C GLU A 151 -4.48 1.10 -2.22
N THR A 152 -4.68 1.47 -3.48
CA THR A 152 -4.05 2.60 -4.16
C THR A 152 -5.07 3.73 -4.40
N TRP A 153 -4.71 4.74 -5.18
CA TRP A 153 -5.48 5.97 -5.38
C TRP A 153 -5.64 6.34 -6.86
N HIS A 154 -6.49 7.34 -7.09
CA HIS A 154 -6.75 7.96 -8.40
C HIS A 154 -5.83 9.16 -8.67
N PRO A 155 -5.80 9.72 -9.88
CA PRO A 155 -5.05 10.95 -10.14
C PRO A 155 -5.50 12.13 -9.25
N LEU A 156 -4.57 13.05 -8.92
CA LEU A 156 -4.81 14.23 -8.10
C LEU A 156 -5.87 15.17 -8.68
N ASP A 157 -5.99 15.17 -10.00
CA ASP A 157 -6.92 15.94 -10.81
C ASP A 157 -8.17 15.14 -11.24
N ASP A 158 -8.43 13.98 -10.60
CA ASP A 158 -9.65 13.21 -10.84
C ASP A 158 -10.89 14.10 -10.66
N PRO A 159 -11.84 14.11 -11.62
CA PRO A 159 -12.97 15.03 -11.62
C PRO A 159 -13.95 14.80 -10.45
N ASP A 160 -14.01 13.59 -9.90
CA ASP A 160 -14.80 13.29 -8.69
C ASP A 160 -14.05 13.71 -7.40
N GLY A 161 -12.78 14.13 -7.52
CA GLY A 161 -11.94 14.63 -6.45
C GLY A 161 -11.14 13.53 -5.74
N TRP A 162 -9.81 13.69 -5.70
CA TRP A 162 -8.88 12.70 -5.13
C TRP A 162 -9.22 12.21 -3.71
N LEU A 163 -9.44 13.14 -2.77
CA LEU A 163 -9.82 12.78 -1.39
C LEU A 163 -11.19 12.11 -1.33
N HIS A 164 -12.16 12.62 -2.11
CA HIS A 164 -13.52 12.09 -2.12
C HIS A 164 -13.55 10.65 -2.65
N ARG A 165 -12.77 10.36 -3.69
CA ARG A 165 -12.63 9.01 -4.24
C ARG A 165 -12.03 8.05 -3.22
N ILE A 166 -10.94 8.43 -2.54
CA ILE A 166 -10.33 7.61 -1.49
C ILE A 166 -11.33 7.32 -0.36
N ASP A 167 -12.08 8.32 0.09
CA ASP A 167 -13.05 8.16 1.19
C ASP A 167 -14.22 7.24 0.83
N THR A 168 -14.68 7.28 -0.42
CA THR A 168 -15.92 6.61 -0.84
C THR A 168 -15.71 5.27 -1.54
N ASP A 169 -14.55 5.05 -2.14
CA ASP A 169 -14.27 3.84 -2.92
C ASP A 169 -13.77 2.67 -2.06
N LEU A 170 -13.24 2.91 -0.84
CA LEU A 170 -12.72 1.84 0.03
C LEU A 170 -13.77 0.75 0.30
N ASP A 171 -14.89 1.11 0.92
CA ASP A 171 -15.92 0.13 1.26
C ASP A 171 -16.65 -0.40 0.02
N ARG A 172 -16.99 0.49 -0.90
CA ARG A 172 -17.84 0.16 -2.05
C ARG A 172 -17.09 -0.62 -3.12
N LEU A 173 -15.89 -0.19 -3.48
CA LEU A 173 -15.13 -0.78 -4.58
C LEU A 173 -14.09 -1.77 -4.07
N TRP A 174 -13.15 -1.35 -3.23
CA TRP A 174 -12.04 -2.21 -2.78
C TRP A 174 -12.52 -3.40 -1.94
N LEU A 175 -13.27 -3.14 -0.87
CA LEU A 175 -13.71 -4.19 0.05
C LEU A 175 -15.00 -4.89 -0.42
N GLY A 176 -15.92 -4.14 -1.03
CA GLY A 176 -17.20 -4.65 -1.49
C GLY A 176 -17.13 -5.40 -2.82
N LYS A 177 -16.82 -4.69 -3.91
CA LYS A 177 -16.87 -5.27 -5.27
C LYS A 177 -15.64 -6.10 -5.62
N LEU A 178 -14.44 -5.65 -5.25
CA LEU A 178 -13.18 -6.31 -5.57
C LEU A 178 -12.93 -7.50 -4.64
N ALA A 179 -12.74 -7.26 -3.33
CA ALA A 179 -12.40 -8.31 -2.36
C ALA A 179 -13.61 -9.05 -1.76
N GLY A 180 -14.83 -8.52 -1.89
CA GLY A 180 -15.96 -9.01 -1.10
C GLY A 180 -16.35 -10.44 -1.41
N SER A 181 -16.29 -10.86 -2.68
CA SER A 181 -16.56 -12.26 -3.04
C SER A 181 -15.50 -13.22 -2.52
N ASP A 182 -14.22 -12.81 -2.46
CA ASP A 182 -13.16 -13.64 -1.91
C ASP A 182 -13.30 -13.77 -0.39
N SER A 183 -13.55 -12.64 0.28
CA SER A 183 -13.74 -12.57 1.73
C SER A 183 -14.87 -13.47 2.24
N ARG A 184 -16.01 -13.49 1.52
CA ARG A 184 -17.15 -14.38 1.87
C ARG A 184 -16.82 -15.86 1.71
N ARG A 185 -15.96 -16.22 0.75
CA ARG A 185 -15.58 -17.61 0.47
C ARG A 185 -14.48 -18.11 1.41
N ASN A 186 -13.62 -17.19 1.86
CA ASN A 186 -12.43 -17.51 2.64
C ASN A 186 -12.42 -16.76 4.00
N PRO A 187 -13.48 -16.89 4.83
CA PRO A 187 -13.61 -16.09 6.05
C PRO A 187 -12.52 -16.36 7.09
N LYS A 188 -11.88 -17.53 7.04
CA LYS A 188 -10.76 -17.90 7.94
C LYS A 188 -9.39 -17.48 7.41
N HIS A 189 -9.29 -17.12 6.13
CA HIS A 189 -8.05 -16.72 5.46
C HIS A 189 -8.31 -15.62 4.42
N PRO A 190 -8.84 -14.47 4.86
CA PRO A 190 -9.23 -13.40 3.95
C PRO A 190 -8.01 -12.64 3.42
N LEU A 191 -8.23 -11.79 2.42
CA LEU A 191 -7.31 -10.70 2.09
C LEU A 191 -7.42 -9.59 3.15
N TYR A 192 -6.30 -9.29 3.80
CA TYR A 192 -6.12 -8.14 4.67
C TYR A 192 -5.84 -6.88 3.85
N LEU A 193 -6.03 -5.70 4.43
CA LEU A 193 -5.84 -4.42 3.74
C LEU A 193 -4.48 -3.82 4.08
N ILE A 194 -3.73 -3.38 3.06
CA ILE A 194 -2.68 -2.38 3.19
C ILE A 194 -3.27 -1.04 2.70
N PRO A 195 -3.61 -0.10 3.60
CA PRO A 195 -4.46 1.05 3.29
C PRO A 195 -3.64 2.24 2.75
N GLY A 196 -2.99 2.06 1.60
CA GLY A 196 -2.10 3.07 1.03
C GLY A 196 -2.79 4.39 0.69
N GLY A 197 -3.95 4.31 0.03
CA GLY A 197 -4.78 5.46 -0.29
C GLY A 197 -5.22 6.21 0.96
N GLN A 198 -5.73 5.48 1.98
CA GLN A 198 -6.16 6.10 3.24
C GLN A 198 -5.01 6.81 3.97
N VAL A 199 -3.82 6.20 4.01
CA VAL A 199 -2.66 6.84 4.67
C VAL A 199 -2.19 8.06 3.87
N MET A 200 -2.09 7.97 2.55
CA MET A 200 -1.74 9.11 1.69
C MET A 200 -2.73 10.26 1.89
N ALA A 201 -4.04 9.97 1.96
CA ALA A 201 -5.06 10.97 2.23
C ALA A 201 -4.93 11.60 3.62
N ALA A 202 -4.63 10.81 4.65
CA ALA A 202 -4.42 11.31 6.00
C ALA A 202 -3.19 12.24 6.09
N VAL A 203 -2.08 11.88 5.44
CA VAL A 203 -0.86 12.71 5.37
C VAL A 203 -1.15 13.99 4.59
N ALA A 204 -1.84 13.91 3.44
CA ALA A 204 -2.24 15.06 2.65
C ALA A 204 -3.10 16.06 3.44
N ARG A 205 -4.13 15.56 4.15
CA ARG A 205 -4.98 16.39 5.02
C ARG A 205 -4.17 17.07 6.12
N ALA A 206 -3.25 16.35 6.75
CA ALA A 206 -2.40 16.90 7.81
C ALA A 206 -1.43 17.96 7.27
N ALA A 207 -0.83 17.73 6.10
CA ALA A 207 0.02 18.72 5.43
C ALA A 207 -0.75 20.02 5.12
N GLU A 208 -1.93 19.89 4.52
CA GLU A 208 -2.77 21.03 4.13
C GLU A 208 -3.34 21.79 5.33
N ALA A 209 -3.48 21.11 6.48
CA ALA A 209 -3.81 21.73 7.75
C ALA A 209 -2.61 22.37 8.48
N GLY A 210 -1.40 22.29 7.94
CA GLY A 210 -0.18 22.82 8.56
C GLY A 210 0.34 21.98 9.73
N ASN A 211 -0.06 20.71 9.82
CA ASN A 211 0.30 19.80 10.91
C ASN A 211 1.57 18.98 10.63
N ILE A 212 2.21 19.16 9.48
CA ILE A 212 3.46 18.49 9.12
C ILE A 212 4.51 19.54 8.76
N ASP A 213 5.64 19.48 9.44
CA ASP A 213 6.77 20.39 9.21
C ASP A 213 7.28 20.27 7.76
N GLY A 214 7.41 21.40 7.06
CA GLY A 214 7.88 21.45 5.66
C GLY A 214 6.97 20.86 4.57
N LEU A 215 5.89 20.15 4.93
CA LEU A 215 4.93 19.56 3.99
C LEU A 215 3.59 20.31 4.10
N THR A 216 3.21 21.02 3.05
CA THR A 216 2.07 21.95 3.07
C THR A 216 0.99 21.65 2.04
N LYS A 217 1.27 20.79 1.05
CA LYS A 217 0.32 20.41 -0.01
C LYS A 217 0.51 18.95 -0.43
N ARG A 218 -0.58 18.27 -0.79
CA ARG A 218 -0.53 16.86 -1.21
C ARG A 218 0.40 16.58 -2.39
N GLY A 219 0.50 17.51 -3.35
CA GLY A 219 1.35 17.33 -4.54
C GLY A 219 2.84 17.17 -4.22
N GLN A 220 3.29 17.56 -3.02
CA GLN A 220 4.68 17.30 -2.57
C GLN A 220 4.95 15.81 -2.32
N LEU A 221 3.93 14.95 -2.22
CA LEU A 221 4.09 13.50 -2.13
C LEU A 221 4.17 12.82 -3.51
N PHE A 222 4.01 13.58 -4.58
CA PHE A 222 3.90 13.10 -5.95
C PHE A 222 5.06 13.59 -6.81
N ALA A 223 5.41 12.80 -7.81
CA ALA A 223 6.52 13.06 -8.72
C ALA A 223 6.27 14.32 -9.56
N LYS A 224 7.34 14.78 -10.20
CA LYS A 224 7.24 15.73 -11.31
C LYS A 224 7.63 15.01 -12.60
N THR A 225 6.99 15.39 -13.69
CA THR A 225 7.39 14.94 -15.03
C THR A 225 8.78 15.51 -15.37
N PRO A 226 9.45 15.01 -16.42
CA PRO A 226 10.71 15.59 -16.88
C PRO A 226 10.62 17.07 -17.29
N SER A 227 9.44 17.56 -17.69
CA SER A 227 9.18 18.97 -17.98
C SER A 227 8.95 19.83 -16.72
N GLY A 228 8.94 19.21 -15.53
CA GLY A 228 8.74 19.88 -14.25
C GLY A 228 7.28 20.07 -13.84
N GLU A 229 6.33 19.56 -14.63
CA GLU A 229 4.91 19.56 -14.29
C GLU A 229 4.61 18.53 -13.20
N GLN A 230 3.50 18.70 -12.49
CA GLN A 230 3.06 17.75 -11.48
C GLN A 230 2.66 16.43 -12.15
N ASP A 231 3.29 15.33 -11.77
CA ASP A 231 2.73 14.00 -12.03
C ASP A 231 1.50 13.85 -11.13
N MET A 232 0.34 13.60 -11.73
CA MET A 232 -0.92 13.55 -11.02
C MET A 232 -1.17 12.19 -10.36
N ILE A 233 -0.38 11.15 -10.62
CA ILE A 233 -0.67 9.79 -10.16
C ILE A 233 0.48 9.14 -9.40
N HIS A 234 1.73 9.29 -9.87
CA HIS A 234 2.87 8.59 -9.27
C HIS A 234 3.41 9.35 -8.06
N PHE A 235 3.68 8.61 -6.98
CA PHE A 235 4.37 9.16 -5.83
C PHE A 235 5.84 9.52 -6.18
N ASN A 236 6.43 10.43 -5.41
CA ASN A 236 7.88 10.61 -5.35
C ASN A 236 8.48 9.87 -4.14
N ASP A 237 9.73 10.12 -3.82
CA ASP A 237 10.43 9.54 -2.66
C ASP A 237 9.68 9.72 -1.33
N LEU A 238 9.05 10.88 -1.10
CA LEU A 238 8.29 11.14 0.12
C LEU A 238 6.99 10.31 0.16
N GLY A 239 6.29 10.17 -0.95
CA GLY A 239 5.13 9.30 -1.04
C GLY A 239 5.51 7.81 -0.96
N ALA A 240 6.62 7.41 -1.57
CA ALA A 240 7.18 6.06 -1.45
C ALA A 240 7.49 5.73 0.02
N TYR A 241 8.07 6.68 0.76
CA TYR A 241 8.31 6.55 2.20
C TYR A 241 7.02 6.33 2.99
N VAL A 242 5.98 7.13 2.74
CA VAL A 242 4.66 6.98 3.38
C VAL A 242 4.07 5.59 3.15
N VAL A 243 4.12 5.10 1.90
CA VAL A 243 3.62 3.77 1.54
C VAL A 243 4.47 2.65 2.14
N ALA A 244 5.80 2.81 2.18
CA ALA A 244 6.71 1.84 2.78
C ALA A 244 6.48 1.71 4.30
N LEU A 245 6.27 2.82 5.01
CA LEU A 245 5.88 2.80 6.43
C LEU A 245 4.52 2.09 6.63
N THR A 246 3.58 2.31 5.70
CA THR A 246 2.26 1.65 5.74
C THR A 246 2.39 0.14 5.59
N HIS A 247 3.18 -0.32 4.61
CA HIS A 247 3.48 -1.74 4.44
C HIS A 247 4.20 -2.31 5.66
N TYR A 248 5.21 -1.61 6.20
CA TYR A 248 5.92 -2.04 7.40
C TYR A 248 4.94 -2.25 8.57
N ALA A 249 4.10 -1.26 8.84
CA ALA A 249 3.18 -1.29 9.96
C ALA A 249 2.18 -2.45 9.86
N VAL A 250 1.66 -2.70 8.65
CA VAL A 250 0.71 -3.80 8.41
C VAL A 250 1.41 -5.15 8.42
N LEU A 251 2.51 -5.33 7.68
CA LEU A 251 3.18 -6.63 7.55
C LEU A 251 3.82 -7.09 8.86
N TYR A 252 4.45 -6.18 9.59
CA TYR A 252 5.14 -6.49 10.83
C TYR A 252 4.30 -6.28 12.08
N HIS A 253 3.12 -5.67 11.97
CA HIS A 253 2.24 -5.35 13.11
C HIS A 253 3.01 -4.52 14.16
N ARG A 254 3.81 -3.55 13.71
CA ARG A 254 4.70 -2.74 14.55
C ARG A 254 4.50 -1.26 14.25
N SER A 255 4.59 -0.44 15.28
CA SER A 255 4.60 1.00 15.10
C SER A 255 5.82 1.43 14.26
N PRO A 256 5.64 2.20 13.18
CA PRO A 256 6.75 2.76 12.41
C PRO A 256 7.39 3.97 13.10
N VAL A 257 6.91 4.39 14.27
CA VAL A 257 7.41 5.58 14.97
C VAL A 257 8.83 5.35 15.48
N GLY A 258 9.74 6.23 15.05
CA GLY A 258 11.16 6.16 15.38
C GLY A 258 12.01 5.39 14.36
N LEU A 259 11.41 4.83 13.31
CA LEU A 259 12.16 4.26 12.20
C LEU A 259 12.99 5.34 11.45
N PRO A 260 14.05 4.94 10.73
CA PRO A 260 14.81 5.87 9.90
C PRO A 260 13.92 6.56 8.85
N HIS A 261 14.31 7.78 8.50
CA HIS A 261 13.60 8.59 7.50
C HIS A 261 14.49 9.03 6.32
N GLN A 262 15.80 8.81 6.44
CA GLN A 262 16.75 8.94 5.34
C GLN A 262 16.99 7.55 4.80
N LEU A 263 16.46 7.28 3.61
CA LEU A 263 16.52 5.97 2.95
C LEU A 263 17.20 6.12 1.59
N LEU A 264 17.53 4.99 0.98
CA LEU A 264 17.98 4.90 -0.40
C LEU A 264 16.81 4.53 -1.30
N ARG A 265 16.88 5.01 -2.54
CA ARG A 265 16.06 4.55 -3.67
C ARG A 265 16.51 3.16 -4.12
N ALA A 266 15.76 2.53 -5.01
CA ALA A 266 16.09 1.21 -5.54
C ALA A 266 17.42 1.17 -6.32
N ASP A 267 17.82 2.29 -6.92
CA ASP A 267 19.10 2.46 -7.62
C ASP A 267 20.29 2.72 -6.68
N GLY A 268 20.05 2.81 -5.36
CA GLY A 268 21.06 3.05 -4.35
C GLY A 268 21.39 4.52 -4.08
N HIS A 269 20.81 5.47 -4.82
CA HIS A 269 20.94 6.89 -4.52
C HIS A 269 20.13 7.28 -3.28
N THR A 270 20.58 8.31 -2.57
CA THR A 270 19.83 8.87 -1.43
C THR A 270 18.48 9.41 -1.92
N ALA A 271 17.41 8.99 -1.26
CA ALA A 271 16.06 9.49 -1.51
C ALA A 271 15.87 10.87 -0.86
N ASP A 272 15.03 11.71 -1.46
CA ASP A 272 14.53 12.91 -0.79
C ASP A 272 13.84 12.50 0.52
N ALA A 273 14.16 13.20 1.60
CA ALA A 273 13.73 12.83 2.94
C ALA A 273 13.00 13.99 3.64
N LEU A 274 11.99 13.62 4.43
CA LEU A 274 11.35 14.52 5.39
C LEU A 274 12.36 14.99 6.44
N THR A 275 12.12 16.16 7.06
CA THR A 275 12.86 16.54 8.28
C THR A 275 12.60 15.51 9.38
N PRO A 276 13.47 15.37 10.40
CA PRO A 276 13.22 14.44 11.50
C PRO A 276 11.87 14.67 12.21
N THR A 277 11.45 15.94 12.32
CA THR A 277 10.14 16.32 12.89
C THR A 277 9.00 15.86 11.99
N ALA A 278 9.06 16.18 10.69
CA ALA A 278 8.06 15.81 9.70
C ALA A 278 7.92 14.29 9.56
N ALA A 279 9.04 13.57 9.56
CA ALA A 279 9.06 12.12 9.52
C ALA A 279 8.33 11.51 10.72
N ARG A 280 8.58 12.01 11.94
CA ARG A 280 7.87 11.56 13.14
C ARG A 280 6.38 11.85 13.08
N GLN A 281 5.97 13.00 12.54
CA GLN A 281 4.56 13.35 12.33
C GLN A 281 3.89 12.36 11.36
N VAL A 282 4.54 12.07 10.22
CA VAL A 282 4.05 11.10 9.23
C VAL A 282 3.98 9.68 9.80
N GLN A 283 5.00 9.23 10.53
CA GLN A 283 5.00 7.91 11.18
C GLN A 283 3.84 7.74 12.18
N ASN A 284 3.54 8.80 12.96
CA ASN A 284 2.39 8.79 13.86
C ASN A 284 1.07 8.66 13.10
N ILE A 285 0.90 9.42 12.01
CA ILE A 285 -0.30 9.34 11.16
C ILE A 285 -0.46 7.93 10.58
N VAL A 286 0.61 7.34 10.05
CA VAL A 286 0.60 5.97 9.52
C VAL A 286 0.11 4.99 10.58
N TRP A 287 0.67 5.06 11.80
CA TRP A 287 0.26 4.16 12.89
C TRP A 287 -1.21 4.32 13.27
N GLN A 288 -1.68 5.57 13.37
CA GLN A 288 -3.08 5.88 13.68
C GLN A 288 -4.04 5.30 12.64
N VAL A 289 -3.75 5.50 11.35
CA VAL A 289 -4.61 4.98 10.27
C VAL A 289 -4.61 3.44 10.29
N VAL A 290 -3.43 2.82 10.32
CA VAL A 290 -3.30 1.35 10.26
C VAL A 290 -4.04 0.65 11.40
N THR A 291 -3.95 1.19 12.62
CA THR A 291 -4.61 0.62 13.80
C THR A 291 -6.09 0.97 13.93
N SER A 292 -6.57 1.99 13.20
CA SER A 292 -8.00 2.36 13.19
C SER A 292 -8.85 1.56 12.21
N LEU A 293 -8.22 0.86 11.26
CA LEU A 293 -8.90 0.07 10.23
C LEU A 293 -8.83 -1.43 10.58
N PRO A 294 -9.91 -2.08 11.07
CA PRO A 294 -9.88 -3.49 11.46
C PRO A 294 -9.43 -4.43 10.33
N ARG A 295 -9.64 -4.02 9.07
CA ARG A 295 -9.28 -4.79 7.89
C ARG A 295 -7.77 -4.98 7.71
N THR A 296 -6.93 -4.18 8.38
CA THR A 296 -5.47 -4.36 8.36
C THR A 296 -5.05 -5.61 9.15
N GLY A 297 -5.89 -6.08 10.07
CA GLY A 297 -5.52 -7.16 11.00
C GLY A 297 -4.56 -6.73 12.11
N VAL A 298 -4.22 -5.43 12.19
CA VAL A 298 -3.34 -4.86 13.22
C VAL A 298 -4.19 -4.26 14.34
N THR A 299 -3.86 -4.61 15.58
CA THR A 299 -4.44 -4.01 16.79
C THR A 299 -3.48 -3.00 17.41
N PRO A 300 -3.97 -1.93 18.06
CA PRO A 300 -3.14 -0.95 18.77
C PRO A 300 -2.21 -1.56 19.83
#